data_AF-A0A8J9S1J3-F1
#
_entry.id   AF-A0A8J9S1J3-F1
#
_cell.length_a   1.000
_cell.length_b   1.000
_cell.length_c   1.000
_cell.angle_alpha   90.00
_cell.angle_beta   90.00
_cell.angle_gamma   90.00
#
_symmetry.space_group_name_H-M   'P 1'
#
loop_
_entity.id
_entity.type
_entity.pdbx_description
1 polymer ?
#
loop_
_entity_poly.entity_id
_entity_poly.type
_entity_poly.pdbx_seq_one_letter_code
_entity_poly.pdbx_strand_id
1 'polypeptide(L)'
;MWKCIKFYEDKELHPRFRSLLSAFQDCGFDRGHMAPAANHKETAETMWETFVLSNISPQVGKDFNRDYWAHFERFVDLLTHSCNDVYVMTGPLFLPVKTSNGYRMEHRMIGEPPGMMAVPTHFFKVVLAEMTAGDSADSSASREAVIGAFVLPNTPLRADVPLTAFIVPLMALEEAAGLQFFPGFLNADRRAKLDKAALAFQKWGRQQIKLKGFPRALLDFFQPRTPPDALTEPEKVANSAVAQRLVAASRVPSGASSDVKVMHLCDVFECKLPAEDW
;
A
#
# COMPACT_ATOMS: atom_id res chain seq x y z
N MET A 1 -20.72 -27.37 4.59
CA MET A 1 -19.39 -27.94 4.88
C MET A 1 -18.37 -27.11 4.13
N TRP A 2 -17.72 -26.15 4.79
CA TRP A 2 -16.68 -25.34 4.14
C TRP A 2 -15.52 -26.27 3.77
N LYS A 3 -15.24 -26.39 2.48
CA LYS A 3 -14.09 -27.13 1.97
C LYS A 3 -12.84 -26.47 2.56
N CYS A 4 -11.90 -27.26 3.10
CA CYS A 4 -10.64 -26.72 3.60
C CYS A 4 -9.91 -26.04 2.43
N ILE A 5 -9.88 -24.70 2.42
CA ILE A 5 -9.28 -23.90 1.34
C ILE A 5 -7.76 -24.05 1.47
N LYS A 6 -7.11 -24.33 0.34
CA LYS A 6 -5.66 -24.55 0.27
C LYS A 6 -5.04 -23.60 -0.73
N PHE A 7 -3.86 -23.10 -0.39
CA PHE A 7 -2.98 -22.42 -1.34
C PHE A 7 -2.67 -23.30 -2.55
N TYR A 8 -2.58 -22.70 -3.73
CA TYR A 8 -2.27 -23.39 -4.97
C TYR A 8 -1.42 -22.53 -5.89
N GLU A 9 -0.66 -23.20 -6.75
CA GLU A 9 0.23 -22.54 -7.71
C GLU A 9 -0.56 -22.03 -8.91
N ASP A 10 -0.18 -20.85 -9.41
CA ASP A 10 -0.84 -20.22 -10.55
C ASP A 10 -0.51 -20.94 -11.86
N LYS A 11 -1.46 -21.70 -12.39
CA LYS A 11 -1.27 -22.47 -13.62
C LYS A 11 -1.32 -21.64 -14.90
N GLU A 12 -1.78 -20.39 -14.82
CA GLU A 12 -1.78 -19.46 -15.96
C GLU A 12 -0.37 -18.90 -16.21
N LEU A 13 0.44 -18.79 -15.16
CA LEU A 13 1.85 -18.44 -15.30
C LEU A 13 2.66 -19.60 -15.90
N HIS A 14 3.55 -19.24 -16.83
CA HIS A 14 4.51 -20.17 -17.41
C HIS A 14 5.35 -20.81 -16.28
N PRO A 15 5.57 -22.15 -16.28
CA PRO A 15 6.21 -22.85 -15.17
C PRO A 15 7.57 -22.29 -14.73
N ARG A 16 8.34 -21.71 -15.66
CA ARG A 16 9.63 -21.05 -15.37
C ARG A 16 9.53 -19.85 -14.40
N PHE A 17 8.40 -19.17 -14.36
CA PHE A 17 8.20 -17.95 -13.57
C PHE A 17 7.20 -18.14 -12.43
N ARG A 18 6.75 -19.38 -12.22
CA ARG A 18 5.70 -19.72 -11.27
C ARG A 18 6.28 -19.92 -9.88
N SER A 19 5.70 -19.24 -8.90
CA SER A 19 5.92 -19.52 -7.48
C SER A 19 5.45 -20.92 -7.11
N LEU A 20 6.26 -21.67 -6.37
CA LEU A 20 5.97 -23.05 -5.98
C LEU A 20 5.62 -23.16 -4.50
N LEU A 21 4.71 -24.08 -4.16
CA LEU A 21 4.37 -24.35 -2.75
C LEU A 21 5.56 -24.88 -1.95
N SER A 22 6.47 -25.61 -2.61
CA SER A 22 7.67 -26.18 -2.00
C SER A 22 8.60 -25.12 -1.43
N ALA A 23 8.67 -23.94 -2.03
CA ALA A 23 9.55 -22.88 -1.58
C ALA A 23 9.12 -22.25 -0.23
N PHE A 24 7.87 -22.45 0.18
CA PHE A 24 7.37 -22.04 1.51
C PHE A 24 7.56 -23.11 2.59
N GLN A 25 8.00 -24.32 2.25
CA GLN A 25 8.25 -25.39 3.23
C GLN A 25 9.47 -25.02 4.08
N ASP A 26 9.31 -25.06 5.41
CA ASP A 26 10.35 -24.78 6.42
C ASP A 26 11.16 -23.48 6.19
N CYS A 27 10.58 -22.51 5.49
CA CYS A 27 11.28 -21.27 5.13
C CYS A 27 11.28 -20.21 6.25
N GLY A 28 10.39 -20.36 7.24
CA GLY A 28 10.22 -19.40 8.34
C GLY A 28 9.37 -18.17 8.00
N PHE A 29 8.73 -18.13 6.82
CA PHE A 29 7.79 -17.09 6.43
C PHE A 29 6.40 -17.67 6.19
N ASP A 30 5.40 -16.84 6.44
CA ASP A 30 4.03 -17.11 6.06
C ASP A 30 3.79 -16.81 4.58
N ARG A 31 2.73 -17.44 4.06
CA ARG A 31 2.10 -17.11 2.78
C ARG A 31 1.16 -15.92 3.02
N GLY A 32 1.70 -14.71 2.93
CA GLY A 32 0.95 -13.47 3.13
C GLY A 32 0.19 -13.05 1.89
N HIS A 33 -1.10 -12.72 2.05
CA HIS A 33 -1.97 -12.30 0.94
C HIS A 33 -1.75 -10.82 0.60
N MET A 34 -1.77 -10.47 -0.69
CA MET A 34 -1.85 -9.06 -1.10
C MET A 34 -3.30 -8.57 -1.16
N ALA A 35 -4.18 -9.36 -1.78
CA ALA A 35 -5.63 -9.27 -1.69
C ALA A 35 -6.13 -10.29 -0.64
N PRO A 36 -6.62 -9.83 0.53
CA PRO A 36 -6.97 -10.73 1.62
C PRO A 36 -8.27 -11.49 1.35
N ALA A 37 -8.30 -12.77 1.72
CA ALA A 37 -9.49 -13.62 1.65
C ALA A 37 -10.71 -13.02 2.38
N ALA A 38 -10.46 -12.24 3.45
CA ALA A 38 -11.50 -11.63 4.26
C ALA A 38 -12.37 -10.63 3.49
N ASN A 39 -11.85 -10.04 2.41
CA ASN A 39 -12.52 -9.03 1.59
C ASN A 39 -13.26 -9.63 0.38
N HIS A 40 -13.24 -10.95 0.21
CA HIS A 40 -13.77 -11.64 -0.97
C HIS A 40 -14.72 -12.78 -0.58
N LYS A 41 -15.66 -12.49 0.32
CA LYS A 41 -16.57 -13.46 0.96
C LYS A 41 -17.89 -13.69 0.19
N GLU A 42 -18.06 -13.06 -0.97
CA GLU A 42 -19.29 -13.12 -1.77
C GLU A 42 -19.58 -14.55 -2.22
N THR A 43 -18.56 -15.26 -2.69
CA THR A 43 -18.64 -16.68 -3.02
C THR A 43 -17.41 -17.44 -2.50
N ALA A 44 -17.51 -18.77 -2.47
CA ALA A 44 -16.37 -19.59 -2.11
C ALA A 44 -15.26 -19.51 -3.18
N GLU A 45 -15.66 -19.32 -4.44
CA GLU A 45 -14.77 -19.19 -5.58
C GLU A 45 -13.94 -17.90 -5.51
N THR A 46 -14.56 -16.75 -5.25
CA THR A 46 -13.85 -15.46 -5.12
C THR A 46 -12.87 -15.50 -3.96
N MET A 47 -13.27 -16.09 -2.83
CA MET A 47 -12.36 -16.27 -1.71
C MET A 47 -11.21 -17.20 -2.10
N TRP A 48 -11.50 -18.31 -2.78
CA TRP A 48 -10.48 -19.29 -3.16
C TRP A 48 -9.44 -18.70 -4.11
N GLU A 49 -9.84 -17.85 -5.04
CA GLU A 49 -8.93 -17.16 -5.96
C GLU A 49 -7.84 -16.36 -5.23
N THR A 50 -8.11 -15.87 -4.02
CA THR A 50 -7.09 -15.17 -3.21
C THR A 50 -5.94 -16.08 -2.74
N PHE A 51 -6.14 -17.40 -2.70
CA PHE A 51 -5.14 -18.37 -2.25
C PHE A 51 -4.15 -18.78 -3.36
N VAL A 52 -4.26 -18.20 -4.56
CA VAL A 52 -3.31 -18.41 -5.65
C VAL A 52 -1.94 -17.79 -5.32
N LEU A 53 -0.83 -18.50 -5.57
CA LEU A 53 0.51 -18.01 -5.20
C LEU A 53 0.95 -16.73 -5.95
N SER A 54 0.28 -16.32 -7.03
CA SER A 54 0.51 -15.01 -7.66
C SER A 54 -0.02 -13.84 -6.82
N ASN A 55 -0.89 -14.09 -5.85
CA ASN A 55 -1.35 -13.14 -4.83
C ASN A 55 -0.54 -13.23 -3.52
N ILE A 56 0.47 -14.11 -3.44
CA ILE A 56 1.17 -14.42 -2.18
C ILE A 56 2.59 -13.88 -2.19
N SER A 57 3.00 -13.33 -1.05
CA SER A 57 4.39 -12.92 -0.79
C SER A 57 4.89 -13.46 0.55
N PRO A 58 6.20 -13.76 0.70
CA PRO A 58 6.78 -14.17 1.96
C PRO A 58 6.69 -13.06 3.02
N GLN A 59 5.90 -13.29 4.06
CA GLN A 59 5.71 -12.34 5.15
C GLN A 59 6.19 -12.92 6.48
N VAL A 60 6.75 -12.07 7.34
CA VAL A 60 7.02 -12.43 8.73
C VAL A 60 5.69 -12.78 9.40
N GLY A 61 5.62 -13.96 10.02
CA GLY A 61 4.35 -14.49 10.54
C GLY A 61 3.89 -13.77 11.81
N LYS A 62 4.57 -14.06 12.92
CA LYS A 62 4.27 -13.50 14.24
C LYS A 62 4.60 -12.00 14.28
N ASP A 63 3.73 -11.23 14.91
CA ASP A 63 3.79 -9.78 15.12
C ASP A 63 3.75 -8.97 13.80
N PHE A 64 3.51 -9.61 12.64
CA PHE A 64 3.37 -8.94 11.36
C PHE A 64 2.16 -9.47 10.56
N ASN A 65 2.31 -10.51 9.74
CA ASN A 65 1.22 -11.05 8.90
C ASN A 65 -0.04 -11.39 9.72
N ARG A 66 0.16 -12.09 10.84
CA ARG A 66 -0.94 -12.60 11.68
C ARG A 66 -1.53 -11.55 12.62
N ASP A 67 -0.85 -10.41 12.77
CA ASP A 67 -1.13 -9.40 13.78
C ASP A 67 -1.25 -8.01 13.13
N TYR A 68 -0.16 -7.23 13.09
CA TYR A 68 -0.19 -5.83 12.64
C TYR A 68 -0.74 -5.65 11.21
N TRP A 69 -0.35 -6.53 10.28
CA TRP A 69 -0.83 -6.51 8.89
C TRP A 69 -2.30 -6.91 8.80
N ALA A 70 -2.73 -7.96 9.51
CA ALA A 70 -4.13 -8.36 9.60
C ALA A 70 -5.02 -7.28 10.22
N HIS A 71 -4.54 -6.56 11.24
CA HIS A 71 -5.24 -5.41 11.82
C HIS A 71 -5.36 -4.26 10.82
N PHE A 72 -4.32 -4.03 10.00
CA PHE A 72 -4.39 -3.03 8.95
C PHE A 72 -5.39 -3.43 7.86
N GLU A 73 -5.45 -4.71 7.47
CA GLU A 73 -6.47 -5.22 6.56
C GLU A 73 -7.88 -5.05 7.14
N ARG A 74 -8.07 -5.34 8.43
CA ARG A 74 -9.35 -5.10 9.14
C ARG A 74 -9.72 -3.62 9.18
N PHE A 75 -8.76 -2.72 9.42
CA PHE A 75 -9.01 -1.28 9.34
C PHE A 75 -9.56 -0.89 7.97
N VAL A 76 -8.96 -1.40 6.89
CA VAL A 76 -9.40 -1.11 5.52
C VAL A 76 -10.77 -1.71 5.22
N ASP A 77 -11.05 -2.93 5.69
CA ASP A 77 -12.37 -3.56 5.60
C ASP A 77 -13.44 -2.72 6.31
N LEU A 78 -13.14 -2.19 7.51
CA LEU A 78 -14.07 -1.35 8.27
C LEU A 78 -14.41 -0.02 7.57
N LEU A 79 -13.54 0.49 6.68
CA LEU A 79 -13.86 1.69 5.89
C LEU A 79 -15.09 1.48 5.00
N THR A 80 -15.38 0.24 4.59
CA THR A 80 -16.56 -0.08 3.76
C THR A 80 -17.89 0.17 4.47
N HIS A 81 -17.90 0.27 5.81
CA HIS A 81 -19.09 0.65 6.56
C HIS A 81 -19.38 2.15 6.53
N SER A 82 -18.39 2.98 6.18
CA SER A 82 -18.49 4.45 6.19
C SER A 82 -18.26 5.08 4.81
N CYS A 83 -17.78 4.29 3.84
CA CYS A 83 -17.46 4.73 2.49
C CYS A 83 -18.31 3.96 1.48
N ASN A 84 -18.64 4.59 0.35
CA ASN A 84 -19.38 3.95 -0.73
C ASN A 84 -18.53 2.91 -1.44
N ASP A 85 -17.30 3.29 -1.79
CA ASP A 85 -16.37 2.45 -2.53
C ASP A 85 -14.97 2.54 -1.92
N VAL A 86 -14.28 1.41 -1.79
CA VAL A 86 -12.92 1.34 -1.26
C VAL A 86 -12.03 0.56 -2.23
N TYR A 87 -11.01 1.22 -2.77
CA TYR A 87 -10.02 0.67 -3.67
C TYR A 87 -8.69 0.52 -2.96
N VAL A 88 -8.07 -0.64 -3.11
CA VAL A 88 -6.83 -0.98 -2.39
C VAL A 88 -5.80 -1.54 -3.34
N MET A 89 -4.61 -0.94 -3.35
CA MET A 89 -3.43 -1.48 -4.03
C MET A 89 -2.41 -1.91 -2.98
N THR A 90 -2.03 -3.17 -3.04
CA THR A 90 -1.06 -3.76 -2.10
C THR A 90 0.09 -4.36 -2.89
N GLY A 91 1.32 -4.23 -2.39
CA GLY A 91 2.45 -4.90 -3.03
C GLY A 91 3.72 -4.91 -2.21
N PRO A 92 4.69 -5.75 -2.63
CA PRO A 92 6.01 -5.82 -2.01
C PRO A 92 6.90 -4.64 -2.41
N LEU A 93 7.86 -4.29 -1.55
CA LEU A 93 8.96 -3.37 -1.85
C LEU A 93 10.32 -3.94 -1.43
N PHE A 94 11.32 -3.57 -2.22
CA PHE A 94 12.72 -3.85 -1.96
C PHE A 94 13.44 -2.51 -1.79
N LEU A 95 13.64 -2.09 -0.55
CA LEU A 95 14.22 -0.79 -0.23
C LEU A 95 15.71 -0.94 0.07
N PRO A 96 16.58 -0.05 -0.47
CA PRO A 96 17.99 -0.09 -0.15
C PRO A 96 18.27 0.52 1.23
N VAL A 97 19.34 0.06 1.86
CA VAL A 97 19.86 0.62 3.12
C VAL A 97 21.14 1.42 2.82
N LYS A 98 21.30 2.57 3.48
CA LYS A 98 22.52 3.37 3.39
C LYS A 98 23.67 2.68 4.11
N THR A 99 24.81 2.61 3.44
CA THR A 99 26.08 2.04 3.93
C THR A 99 27.18 3.11 3.89
N SER A 100 28.38 2.80 4.42
CA SER A 100 29.54 3.69 4.30
C SER A 100 29.93 3.98 2.84
N ASN A 101 29.58 3.08 1.91
CA ASN A 101 30.03 3.11 0.51
C ASN A 101 28.86 3.38 -0.46
N GLY A 102 27.77 4.00 0.01
CA GLY A 102 26.59 4.31 -0.81
C GLY A 102 25.34 3.55 -0.35
N TYR A 103 24.57 3.00 -1.28
CA TYR A 103 23.32 2.28 -0.98
C TYR A 103 23.44 0.81 -1.38
N ARG A 104 22.90 -0.09 -0.55
CA ARG A 104 22.85 -1.52 -0.83
C ARG A 104 21.43 -2.04 -0.66
N MET A 105 20.93 -2.76 -1.66
CA MET A 105 19.68 -3.52 -1.56
C MET A 105 20.01 -4.96 -1.20
N GLU A 106 19.44 -5.46 -0.12
CA GLU A 106 19.68 -6.81 0.39
C GLU A 106 18.35 -7.40 0.85
N HIS A 107 18.06 -8.62 0.41
CA HIS A 107 16.85 -9.34 0.79
C HIS A 107 17.10 -10.84 0.78
N ARG A 108 16.32 -11.58 1.57
CA ARG A 108 16.39 -13.04 1.61
C ARG A 108 15.68 -13.64 0.38
N MET A 109 16.09 -14.83 -0.01
CA MET A 109 15.38 -15.70 -0.95
C MET A 109 14.88 -16.94 -0.19
N ILE A 110 13.72 -17.48 -0.58
CA ILE A 110 13.20 -18.77 -0.12
C ILE A 110 13.06 -19.75 -1.29
N GLY A 111 13.00 -21.04 -0.98
CA GLY A 111 13.01 -22.11 -1.97
C GLY A 111 14.40 -22.40 -2.53
N GLU A 112 14.43 -23.24 -3.55
CA GLU A 112 15.66 -23.72 -4.19
C GLU A 112 15.75 -23.25 -5.65
N PRO A 113 16.95 -22.99 -6.18
CA PRO A 113 17.12 -22.69 -7.60
C PRO A 113 16.53 -23.79 -8.49
N PRO A 114 15.87 -23.45 -9.62
CA PRO A 114 15.65 -22.10 -10.15
C PRO A 114 14.37 -21.41 -9.64
N GLY A 115 13.57 -22.05 -8.78
CA GLY A 115 12.25 -21.59 -8.33
C GLY A 115 12.27 -20.78 -7.04
N MET A 116 13.29 -19.94 -6.86
CA MET A 116 13.41 -19.12 -5.65
C MET A 116 12.47 -17.92 -5.67
N MET A 117 11.96 -17.54 -4.50
CA MET A 117 11.14 -16.34 -4.31
C MET A 117 11.85 -15.32 -3.43
N ALA A 118 11.74 -14.05 -3.82
CA ALA A 118 12.26 -12.94 -3.04
C ALA A 118 11.38 -12.66 -1.83
N VAL A 119 12.00 -12.52 -0.66
CA VAL A 119 11.35 -12.02 0.56
C VAL A 119 11.42 -10.50 0.53
N PRO A 120 10.29 -9.78 0.44
CA PRO A 120 10.31 -8.32 0.42
C PRO A 120 10.87 -7.74 1.71
N THR A 121 11.54 -6.60 1.59
CA THR A 121 11.98 -5.84 2.77
C THR A 121 10.82 -5.13 3.45
N HIS A 122 9.82 -4.71 2.65
CA HIS A 122 8.66 -3.93 3.06
C HIS A 122 7.44 -4.32 2.23
N PHE A 123 6.27 -3.91 2.70
CA PHE A 123 5.03 -3.92 1.94
C PHE A 123 4.42 -2.54 1.92
N PHE A 124 3.75 -2.21 0.82
CA PHE A 124 2.95 -1.01 0.73
C PHE A 124 1.46 -1.34 0.66
N LYS A 125 0.64 -0.39 1.10
CA LYS A 125 -0.79 -0.34 0.79
C LYS A 125 -1.17 1.09 0.44
N VAL A 126 -1.87 1.28 -0.67
CA VAL A 126 -2.52 2.53 -1.05
C VAL A 126 -4.02 2.30 -0.99
N VAL A 127 -4.72 3.11 -0.21
CA VAL A 127 -6.16 3.02 0.01
C VAL A 127 -6.79 4.29 -0.54
N LEU A 128 -7.75 4.14 -1.45
CA LEU A 128 -8.66 5.19 -1.91
C LEU A 128 -10.06 4.83 -1.44
N ALA A 129 -10.71 5.70 -0.68
CA ALA A 129 -12.07 5.53 -0.24
C ALA A 129 -12.93 6.69 -0.76
N GLU A 130 -14.02 6.39 -1.46
CA GLU A 130 -14.98 7.36 -1.96
C GLU A 130 -16.18 7.45 -1.02
N MET A 131 -16.63 8.67 -0.77
CA MET A 131 -17.78 8.98 0.07
C MET A 131 -18.69 9.98 -0.64
N THR A 132 -19.98 9.86 -0.37
CA THR A 132 -20.96 10.86 -0.77
C THR A 132 -20.96 11.99 0.26
N ALA A 133 -20.79 13.24 -0.17
CA ALA A 133 -20.85 14.36 0.77
C ALA A 133 -22.30 14.60 1.22
N GLY A 134 -22.57 14.33 2.50
CA GLY A 134 -23.86 14.57 3.16
C GLY A 134 -24.84 13.40 3.07
N ASP A 135 -25.79 13.35 4.02
CA ASP A 135 -26.81 12.30 4.17
C ASP A 135 -27.91 12.32 3.08
N SER A 136 -27.79 13.20 2.08
CA SER A 136 -28.83 13.36 1.06
C SER A 136 -28.74 12.25 0.02
N ALA A 137 -29.81 11.46 -0.11
CA ALA A 137 -30.06 10.51 -1.19
C ALA A 137 -30.20 11.16 -2.59
N ASP A 138 -29.69 12.38 -2.75
CA ASP A 138 -29.72 13.12 -4.00
C ASP A 138 -28.48 12.77 -4.83
N SER A 139 -28.71 12.34 -6.07
CA SER A 139 -27.67 11.97 -7.04
C SER A 139 -26.83 13.16 -7.51
N SER A 140 -27.14 14.38 -7.03
CA SER A 140 -26.36 15.60 -7.20
C SER A 140 -25.26 15.82 -6.16
N ALA A 141 -25.18 14.98 -5.13
CA ALA A 141 -24.23 15.14 -4.02
C ALA A 141 -22.76 15.06 -4.50
N SER A 142 -21.93 16.02 -4.06
CA SER A 142 -20.51 16.04 -4.39
C SER A 142 -19.82 14.81 -3.81
N ARG A 143 -19.02 14.10 -4.61
CA ARG A 143 -18.20 13.00 -4.08
C ARG A 143 -16.95 13.56 -3.42
N GLU A 144 -16.61 13.02 -2.25
CA GLU A 144 -15.32 13.19 -1.62
C GLU A 144 -14.52 11.91 -1.76
N ALA A 145 -13.21 12.05 -1.98
CA ALA A 145 -12.31 10.93 -2.06
C ALA A 145 -11.19 11.09 -1.05
N VAL A 146 -10.79 9.99 -0.45
CA VAL A 146 -9.84 9.99 0.64
C VAL A 146 -8.75 8.98 0.35
N ILE A 147 -7.49 9.42 0.38
CA ILE A 147 -6.35 8.58 0.00
C ILE A 147 -5.30 8.51 1.10
N GLY A 148 -4.79 7.31 1.36
CA GLY A 148 -3.63 7.09 2.23
C GLY A 148 -2.65 6.11 1.62
N ALA A 149 -1.35 6.44 1.68
CA ALA A 149 -0.26 5.57 1.29
C ALA A 149 0.58 5.17 2.50
N PHE A 150 0.81 3.87 2.67
CA PHE A 150 1.48 3.30 3.83
C PHE A 150 2.59 2.35 3.39
N VAL A 151 3.74 2.39 4.08
CA VAL A 151 4.85 1.47 3.89
C VAL A 151 5.28 0.89 5.23
N LEU A 152 5.17 -0.43 5.37
CA LEU A 152 5.48 -1.17 6.59
C LEU A 152 6.66 -2.12 6.34
N PRO A 153 7.61 -2.25 7.28
CA PRO A 153 8.68 -3.24 7.18
C PRO A 153 8.14 -4.66 7.32
N ASN A 154 8.71 -5.59 6.56
CA ASN A 154 8.44 -7.02 6.71
C ASN A 154 9.20 -7.59 7.92
N THR A 155 8.85 -7.13 9.11
CA THR A 155 9.49 -7.46 10.40
C THR A 155 8.44 -7.46 11.51
N PRO A 156 8.70 -8.09 12.67
CA PRO A 156 7.82 -7.96 13.85
C PRO A 156 7.51 -6.50 14.18
N LEU A 157 6.22 -6.16 14.31
CA LEU A 157 5.73 -4.84 14.67
C LEU A 157 4.91 -4.90 15.95
N ARG A 158 5.18 -3.97 16.86
CA ARG A 158 4.40 -3.86 18.10
C ARG A 158 3.05 -3.21 17.81
N ALA A 159 1.98 -3.75 18.36
CA ALA A 159 0.62 -3.23 18.21
C ALA A 159 0.44 -1.79 18.72
N ASP A 160 1.32 -1.32 19.60
CA ASP A 160 1.25 0.03 20.18
C ASP A 160 1.94 1.12 19.35
N VAL A 161 2.53 0.76 18.21
CA VAL A 161 2.98 1.71 17.18
C VAL A 161 1.75 2.18 16.41
N PRO A 162 1.51 3.49 16.24
CA PRO A 162 0.36 3.96 15.48
C PRO A 162 0.57 3.76 13.97
N LEU A 163 -0.49 3.42 13.22
CA LEU A 163 -0.39 3.26 11.76
C LEU A 163 0.06 4.56 11.05
N THR A 164 -0.23 5.73 11.61
CA THR A 164 0.30 7.03 11.14
C THR A 164 1.83 7.13 11.13
N ALA A 165 2.55 6.23 11.83
CA ALA A 165 4.00 6.10 11.72
C ALA A 165 4.47 5.69 10.33
N PHE A 166 3.67 4.88 9.65
CA PHE A 166 4.01 4.20 8.39
C PHE A 166 3.45 4.91 7.18
N ILE A 167 2.81 6.06 7.38
CA ILE A 167 2.33 6.91 6.31
C ILE A 167 3.50 7.52 5.53
N VAL A 168 3.36 7.57 4.21
CA VAL A 168 4.35 8.15 3.31
C VAL A 168 3.66 9.03 2.26
N PRO A 169 4.35 10.04 1.70
CA PRO A 169 3.89 10.70 0.49
C PRO A 169 3.65 9.68 -0.62
N LEU A 170 2.55 9.83 -1.36
CA LEU A 170 2.23 8.97 -2.49
C LEU A 170 3.32 9.04 -3.55
N MET A 171 3.84 10.24 -3.85
CA MET A 171 4.92 10.42 -4.80
C MET A 171 6.19 9.65 -4.41
N ALA A 172 6.55 9.66 -3.11
CA ALA A 172 7.72 8.92 -2.63
C ALA A 172 7.53 7.40 -2.75
N LEU A 173 6.31 6.90 -2.54
CA LEU A 173 5.98 5.50 -2.79
C LEU A 173 6.04 5.15 -4.28
N GLU A 174 5.49 6.00 -5.16
CA GLU A 174 5.56 5.83 -6.62
C GLU A 174 7.00 5.74 -7.12
N GLU A 175 7.88 6.63 -6.63
CA GLU A 175 9.32 6.59 -6.92
C GLU A 175 9.99 5.29 -6.46
N ALA A 176 9.63 4.79 -5.27
CA ALA A 176 10.21 3.58 -4.70
C ALA A 176 9.70 2.30 -5.37
N ALA A 177 8.42 2.27 -5.73
CA ALA A 177 7.76 1.12 -6.32
C ALA A 177 7.97 1.03 -7.85
N GLY A 178 8.28 2.16 -8.50
CA GLY A 178 8.28 2.25 -9.96
C GLY A 178 6.88 2.12 -10.56
N LEU A 179 5.85 2.55 -9.81
CA LEU A 179 4.44 2.44 -10.16
C LEU A 179 3.78 3.83 -10.14
N GLN A 180 2.64 3.94 -10.82
CA GLN A 180 1.77 5.11 -10.72
C GLN A 180 0.40 4.67 -10.20
N PHE A 181 -0.06 5.29 -9.12
CA PHE A 181 -1.35 4.98 -8.51
C PHE A 181 -2.40 6.02 -8.95
N PHE A 182 -3.58 5.52 -9.31
CA PHE A 182 -4.74 6.34 -9.72
C PHE A 182 -4.44 7.47 -10.73
N PRO A 183 -3.71 7.21 -11.84
CA PRO A 183 -3.31 8.25 -12.79
C PRO A 183 -4.49 9.01 -13.43
N GLY A 184 -5.62 8.34 -13.65
CA GLY A 184 -6.83 8.95 -14.21
C GLY A 184 -7.65 9.78 -13.22
N PHE A 185 -7.36 9.66 -11.92
CA PHE A 185 -8.11 10.30 -10.84
C PHE A 185 -7.32 11.45 -10.17
N LEU A 186 -6.01 11.26 -10.00
CA LEU A 186 -5.12 12.18 -9.29
C LEU A 186 -4.31 13.08 -10.24
N ASN A 187 -4.73 14.34 -10.36
CA ASN A 187 -3.94 15.41 -10.96
C ASN A 187 -2.82 15.91 -10.02
N ALA A 188 -1.93 16.77 -10.54
CA ALA A 188 -0.77 17.28 -9.79
C ALA A 188 -1.14 18.00 -8.49
N ASP A 189 -2.17 18.85 -8.51
CA ASP A 189 -2.60 19.61 -7.32
C ASP A 189 -3.16 18.70 -6.23
N ARG A 190 -3.95 17.70 -6.60
CA ARG A 190 -4.49 16.68 -5.66
C ARG A 190 -3.35 15.89 -5.03
N ARG A 191 -2.34 15.49 -5.81
CA ARG A 191 -1.15 14.79 -5.32
C ARG A 191 -0.38 15.62 -4.31
N ALA A 192 -0.10 16.89 -4.63
CA ALA A 192 0.64 17.78 -3.73
C ALA A 192 -0.07 17.98 -2.37
N LYS A 193 -1.40 18.08 -2.38
CA LYS A 193 -2.22 18.17 -1.14
C LYS A 193 -2.12 16.91 -0.29
N LEU A 194 -2.23 15.74 -0.91
CA LEU A 194 -2.09 14.44 -0.23
C LEU A 194 -0.70 14.28 0.38
N ASP A 195 0.35 14.57 -0.39
CA ASP A 195 1.73 14.45 0.07
C ASP A 195 2.03 15.39 1.25
N LYS A 196 1.51 16.62 1.21
CA LYS A 196 1.64 17.57 2.33
C LYS A 196 0.98 17.05 3.61
N ALA A 197 -0.22 16.48 3.50
CA ALA A 197 -0.92 15.89 4.65
C ALA A 197 -0.15 14.68 5.20
N ALA A 198 0.32 13.78 4.32
CA ALA A 198 1.11 12.62 4.70
C ALA A 198 2.36 13.01 5.51
N LEU A 199 3.07 14.05 5.09
CA LEU A 199 4.25 14.56 5.82
C LEU A 199 3.91 15.09 7.22
N ALA A 200 2.76 15.75 7.38
CA ALA A 200 2.31 16.22 8.68
C ALA A 200 2.03 15.05 9.65
N PHE A 201 1.31 14.02 9.19
CA PHE A 201 1.06 12.82 9.99
C PHE A 201 2.32 12.05 10.30
N GLN A 202 3.22 11.93 9.32
CA GLN A 202 4.48 11.22 9.52
C GLN A 202 5.31 11.89 10.63
N LYS A 203 5.35 13.22 10.67
CA LYS A 203 6.02 13.97 11.75
C LYS A 203 5.43 13.66 13.11
N TRP A 204 4.10 13.58 13.21
CA TRP A 204 3.38 13.26 14.45
C TRP A 204 3.58 11.80 14.89
N GLY A 205 3.36 10.84 13.98
CA GLY A 205 3.53 9.40 14.26
C GLY A 205 4.97 9.06 14.66
N ARG A 206 5.96 9.71 14.04
CA ARG A 206 7.37 9.56 14.43
C ARG A 206 7.69 10.12 15.81
N GLN A 207 7.02 11.16 16.28
CA GLN A 207 7.21 11.66 17.65
C GLN A 207 6.76 10.60 18.67
N GLN A 208 5.64 9.93 18.42
CA GLN A 208 5.15 8.82 19.25
C GLN A 208 6.14 7.64 19.26
N ILE A 209 6.73 7.33 18.11
CA ILE A 209 7.77 6.31 17.97
C ILE A 209 9.04 6.64 18.79
N LYS A 210 9.51 7.90 18.75
CA LYS A 210 10.75 8.31 19.45
C LYS A 210 10.68 8.04 20.95
N LEU A 211 9.48 8.10 21.53
CA LEU A 211 9.23 7.80 22.94
C LEU A 211 9.28 6.29 23.24
N LYS A 212 9.18 5.43 22.21
CA LYS A 212 9.00 3.98 22.34
C LYS A 212 10.12 3.12 21.75
N GLY A 213 11.16 3.72 21.16
CA GLY A 213 12.42 3.02 20.80
C GLY A 213 12.46 2.30 19.44
N PHE A 214 11.67 2.69 18.44
CA PHE A 214 11.66 2.06 17.12
C PHE A 214 12.80 2.55 16.20
N PRO A 215 13.35 1.71 15.28
CA PRO A 215 14.41 2.11 14.35
C PRO A 215 13.98 3.23 13.38
N ARG A 216 14.68 4.37 13.40
CA ARG A 216 14.36 5.55 12.55
C ARG A 216 14.72 5.37 11.07
N ALA A 217 15.77 4.61 10.78
CA ALA A 217 16.35 4.50 9.44
C ALA A 217 15.36 4.00 8.38
N LEU A 218 14.31 3.31 8.83
CA LEU A 218 13.28 2.72 7.99
C LEU A 218 12.35 3.75 7.34
N LEU A 219 12.15 4.90 8.00
CA LEU A 219 11.19 5.91 7.56
C LEU A 219 11.88 7.04 6.79
N ASP A 220 13.19 7.26 6.98
CA ASP A 220 13.92 8.37 6.35
C ASP A 220 14.01 8.25 4.82
N PHE A 221 13.81 7.06 4.27
CA PHE A 221 13.82 6.81 2.82
C PHE A 221 12.71 7.56 2.07
N PHE A 222 11.54 7.73 2.69
CA PHE A 222 10.36 8.33 2.05
C PHE A 222 10.21 9.83 2.33
N GLN A 223 11.29 10.50 2.74
CA GLN A 223 11.27 11.96 2.84
C GLN A 223 11.46 12.59 1.45
N PRO A 224 10.72 13.66 1.13
CA PRO A 224 10.88 14.35 -0.13
C PRO A 224 12.30 14.89 -0.23
N ARG A 225 12.91 14.76 -1.42
CA ARG A 225 14.27 15.26 -1.69
C ARG A 225 14.35 16.80 -1.59
N THR A 226 13.20 17.47 -1.65
CA THR A 226 13.05 18.92 -1.56
C THR A 226 12.06 19.26 -0.43
N PRO A 227 12.37 20.21 0.48
CA PRO A 227 11.44 20.62 1.53
C PRO A 227 10.12 21.16 0.95
N PRO A 228 8.97 21.01 1.67
CA PRO A 228 7.67 21.51 1.20
C PRO A 228 7.66 23.00 0.85
N ASP A 229 8.52 23.78 1.50
CA ASP A 229 8.62 25.24 1.32
C ASP A 229 9.34 25.65 0.01
N ALA A 230 9.93 24.69 -0.72
CA ALA A 230 10.52 24.92 -2.03
C ALA A 230 9.53 24.71 -3.20
N LEU A 231 8.28 24.34 -2.91
CA LEU A 231 7.20 24.27 -3.90
C LEU A 231 6.51 25.63 -4.03
N THR A 232 7.27 26.63 -4.46
CA THR A 232 6.75 27.89 -5.00
C THR A 232 7.10 27.97 -6.48
N GLU A 233 6.06 28.24 -7.28
CA GLU A 233 6.01 28.45 -8.75
C GLU A 233 5.99 27.18 -9.64
N PRO A 234 4.92 26.98 -10.44
CA PRO A 234 4.82 25.88 -11.39
C PRO A 234 5.51 26.26 -12.70
N GLU A 235 6.83 26.09 -12.83
CA GLU A 235 7.46 26.22 -14.14
C GLU A 235 8.70 25.31 -14.34
N LYS A 236 8.67 24.59 -15.47
CA LYS A 236 9.80 23.92 -16.18
C LYS A 236 10.24 22.53 -15.72
N VAL A 237 9.33 21.55 -15.79
CA VAL A 237 9.72 20.17 -16.20
C VAL A 237 8.77 19.67 -17.31
N ALA A 238 8.72 20.42 -18.40
CA ALA A 238 8.15 19.94 -19.66
C ALA A 238 9.27 19.97 -20.69
N ASN A 239 9.88 18.80 -20.97
CA ASN A 239 10.52 18.39 -22.23
C ASN A 239 11.51 17.23 -22.01
N SER A 240 11.02 16.11 -21.50
CA SER A 240 11.68 14.83 -21.74
C SER A 240 10.78 14.00 -22.65
N ALA A 241 11.31 13.58 -23.81
CA ALA A 241 10.64 12.71 -24.77
C ALA A 241 10.19 11.35 -24.17
N VAL A 242 10.69 11.02 -22.97
CA VAL A 242 10.27 9.85 -22.17
C VAL A 242 8.89 10.06 -21.53
N ALA A 243 8.58 11.28 -21.07
CA ALA A 243 7.28 11.61 -20.48
C ALA A 243 6.15 11.60 -21.51
N GLN A 244 6.44 12.01 -22.75
CA GLN A 244 5.46 12.03 -23.84
C GLN A 244 5.03 10.63 -24.31
N ARG A 245 5.85 9.59 -24.09
CA ARG A 245 5.50 8.20 -24.44
C ARG A 245 4.64 7.50 -23.39
N LEU A 246 4.75 7.85 -22.11
CA LEU A 246 3.90 7.30 -21.04
C LEU A 246 2.51 7.93 -20.99
N VAL A 247 2.37 9.19 -21.44
CA VAL A 247 1.08 9.89 -21.53
C VAL A 247 0.19 9.37 -22.68
N ALA A 248 0.76 8.68 -23.67
CA ALA A 248 -0.01 8.15 -24.80
C ALA A 248 -0.82 6.88 -24.48
N ALA A 249 -0.53 6.20 -23.36
CA ALA A 249 -1.20 4.95 -22.97
C ALA A 249 -2.37 5.16 -21.98
N SER A 250 -2.64 6.39 -21.54
CA SER A 250 -3.60 6.71 -20.46
C SER A 250 -4.77 7.57 -20.91
N ARG A 251 -5.22 7.43 -22.17
CA ARG A 251 -6.43 8.10 -22.66
C ARG A 251 -7.69 7.50 -22.00
N VAL A 252 -8.05 8.02 -20.84
CA VAL A 252 -9.38 7.91 -20.26
C VAL A 252 -10.30 8.90 -21.02
N PRO A 253 -11.53 8.51 -21.40
CA PRO A 253 -12.46 9.44 -22.05
C PRO A 253 -12.85 10.55 -21.08
N SER A 254 -12.79 11.79 -21.56
CA SER A 254 -13.22 12.99 -20.84
C SER A 254 -14.76 13.03 -20.74
N GLY A 255 -15.29 12.96 -19.52
CA GLY A 255 -16.70 13.20 -19.23
C GLY A 255 -16.92 13.47 -17.74
N ALA A 256 -17.51 14.62 -17.44
CA ALA A 256 -17.98 15.09 -16.13
C ALA A 256 -16.91 15.35 -15.04
N SER A 257 -16.30 16.55 -15.08
CA SER A 257 -15.69 17.15 -13.90
C SER A 257 -16.80 17.59 -12.94
N SER A 258 -17.30 16.66 -12.12
CA SER A 258 -17.74 17.03 -10.78
C SER A 258 -16.47 17.32 -9.98
N ASP A 259 -16.43 18.44 -9.25
CA ASP A 259 -15.27 18.81 -8.43
C ASP A 259 -15.15 17.84 -7.24
N VAL A 260 -14.64 16.63 -7.50
CA VAL A 260 -14.37 15.64 -6.47
C VAL A 260 -13.27 16.20 -5.57
N LYS A 261 -13.61 16.44 -4.31
CA LYS A 261 -12.67 16.93 -3.31
C LYS A 261 -11.84 15.75 -2.82
N VAL A 262 -10.51 15.88 -2.90
CA VAL A 262 -9.58 14.83 -2.45
C VAL A 262 -8.94 15.23 -1.12
N MET A 263 -9.00 14.34 -0.14
CA MET A 263 -8.45 14.50 1.21
C MET A 263 -7.56 13.32 1.59
N HIS A 264 -6.80 13.43 2.68
CA HIS A 264 -5.91 12.36 3.13
C HIS A 264 -6.63 11.43 4.13
N LEU A 265 -6.38 10.12 4.08
CA LEU A 265 -7.03 9.09 4.92
C LEU A 265 -6.98 9.38 6.41
N CYS A 266 -5.80 9.72 6.91
CA CYS A 266 -5.67 10.00 8.33
C CYS A 266 -6.30 11.33 8.79
N ASP A 267 -6.64 12.25 7.88
CA ASP A 267 -7.38 13.48 8.26
C ASP A 267 -8.83 13.18 8.59
N VAL A 268 -9.40 12.10 8.02
CA VAL A 268 -10.82 11.81 8.09
C VAL A 268 -11.12 10.66 9.06
N PHE A 269 -10.36 9.57 8.96
CA PHE A 269 -10.70 8.32 9.65
C PHE A 269 -9.84 8.00 10.86
N GLU A 270 -8.84 8.84 11.15
CA GLU A 270 -7.78 8.54 12.14
C GLU A 270 -7.15 7.16 11.89
N CYS A 271 -5.97 7.10 11.27
CA CYS A 271 -5.28 5.83 10.98
C CYS A 271 -4.79 5.12 12.25
N LYS A 272 -5.71 4.51 12.98
CA LYS A 272 -5.53 3.70 14.19
C LYS A 272 -5.95 2.28 13.85
N LEU A 273 -5.12 1.33 14.26
CA LEU A 273 -5.47 -0.07 14.11
C LEU A 273 -6.65 -0.41 15.03
N PRO A 274 -7.63 -1.22 14.57
CA PRO A 274 -8.72 -1.70 15.40
C PRO A 274 -8.16 -2.49 16.60
N ALA A 275 -8.84 -2.39 17.74
CA ALA A 275 -8.48 -3.15 18.94
C ALA A 275 -8.66 -4.66 18.73
N GLU A 276 -8.01 -5.46 19.58
CA GLU A 276 -8.00 -6.93 19.57
C GLU A 276 -9.36 -7.57 19.94
N ASP A 277 -10.49 -6.98 19.57
CA ASP A 277 -11.79 -7.62 19.78
C ASP A 277 -11.95 -8.73 18.71
N TRP A 278 -11.41 -9.91 19.03
CA TRP A 278 -11.55 -11.19 18.33
C TRP A 278 -12.48 -12.15 19.10
#